data_AF-A0A1F5UXR9-F1
#
_entry.id   AF-A0A1F5UXR9-F1
#
_cell.length_a   1.000
_cell.length_b   1.000
_cell.length_c   1.000
_cell.angle_alpha   90.00
_cell.angle_beta   90.00
_cell.angle_gamma   90.00
#
_symmetry.space_group_name_H-M   'P 1'
#
loop_
_entity.id
_entity.type
_entity.pdbx_description
1 polymer ?
#
loop_
_entity_poly.entity_id
_entity_poly.type
_entity_poly.pdbx_seq_one_letter_code
_entity_poly.pdbx_strand_id
1 'polypeptide(L)'
;MFESYNEIAQKYKKPTLKFERRLISLAKKGKKSAREDLLYYQMGFLLFRIKKMLYPSVLKYYGEDIIQECFDLALKKIDTYNLRYRDKKGNLKPVYFRSYIWKGITGVIVSSIKKRKEIRFSEMFDNYENTI
;
A
#
# COMPACT_ATOMS: atom_id res chain seq x y z
N MET A 1 -0.99 18.97 -0.30
CA MET A 1 -1.69 17.81 0.31
C MET A 1 -0.76 16.61 0.47
N PHE A 2 -0.09 16.11 -0.57
CA PHE A 2 0.82 14.95 -0.40
C PHE A 2 2.32 15.27 -0.24
N GLU A 3 2.71 16.50 0.08
CA GLU A 3 4.13 16.91 0.09
C GLU A 3 4.98 16.11 1.08
N SER A 4 4.58 16.04 2.35
CA SER A 4 5.28 15.24 3.37
C SER A 4 5.37 13.76 2.99
N TYR A 5 4.29 13.18 2.46
CA TYR A 5 4.28 11.80 1.97
C TYR A 5 5.23 11.61 0.78
N ASN A 6 5.29 12.57 -0.15
CA ASN A 6 6.20 12.53 -1.30
C ASN A 6 7.66 12.63 -0.85
N GLU A 7 7.98 13.49 0.12
CA GLU A 7 9.33 13.60 0.71
C GLU A 7 9.78 12.28 1.33
N ILE A 8 8.90 11.64 2.11
CA ILE A 8 9.15 10.31 2.66
C ILE A 8 9.35 9.30 1.53
N ALA A 9 8.50 9.30 0.51
CA ALA A 9 8.64 8.36 -0.62
C ALA A 9 9.94 8.57 -1.42
N GLN A 10 10.43 9.81 -1.53
CA GLN A 10 11.70 10.13 -2.17
C GLN A 10 12.89 9.63 -1.35
N LYS A 11 12.83 9.79 -0.02
CA LYS A 11 13.86 9.32 0.93
C LYS A 11 13.88 7.79 1.04
N TYR A 12 12.72 7.16 1.17
CA TYR A 12 12.55 5.72 1.39
C TYR A 12 12.25 5.00 0.08
N LYS A 13 13.26 4.92 -0.78
CA LYS A 13 13.18 4.18 -2.05
C LYS A 13 13.02 2.68 -1.82
N LYS A 14 12.47 2.00 -2.82
CA LYS A 14 12.24 0.55 -2.83
C LYS A 14 13.44 -0.23 -2.26
N PRO A 15 13.26 -0.97 -1.16
CA PRO A 15 14.33 -1.76 -0.57
C PRO A 15 14.63 -3.04 -1.38
N THR A 16 15.81 -3.61 -1.15
CA THR A 16 16.10 -4.98 -1.61
C THR A 16 15.24 -5.99 -0.85
N LEU A 17 14.90 -7.11 -1.49
CA LEU A 17 14.07 -8.15 -0.86
C LEU A 17 14.70 -8.70 0.43
N LYS A 18 16.02 -8.87 0.45
CA LYS A 18 16.76 -9.35 1.63
C LYS A 18 16.61 -8.38 2.81
N PHE A 19 16.74 -7.08 2.55
CA PHE A 19 16.61 -6.05 3.58
C PHE A 19 15.16 -5.91 4.06
N GLU A 20 14.19 -5.88 3.14
CA GLU A 20 12.76 -5.82 3.49
C GLU A 20 12.35 -6.99 4.38
N ARG A 21 12.81 -8.21 4.08
CA ARG A 21 12.57 -9.39 4.91
C ARG A 21 13.20 -9.31 6.30
N ARG A 22 14.40 -8.73 6.41
CA ARG A 22 15.05 -8.49 7.70
C ARG A 22 14.22 -7.51 8.52
N LEU A 23 13.75 -6.42 7.92
CA LEU A 23 12.86 -5.47 8.58
C LEU A 23 11.57 -6.12 9.05
N ILE A 24 10.89 -6.88 8.20
CA ILE A 24 9.68 -7.63 8.60
C ILE A 24 9.97 -8.56 9.78
N SER A 25 11.08 -9.30 9.76
CA SER A 25 11.47 -10.17 10.87
C SER A 25 11.64 -9.41 12.19
N LEU A 26 12.30 -8.24 12.16
CA LEU A 26 12.46 -7.38 13.33
C LEU A 26 11.12 -6.77 13.78
N ALA A 27 10.29 -6.35 12.84
CA ALA A 27 8.98 -5.78 13.08
C ALA A 27 8.03 -6.79 13.75
N LYS A 28 8.06 -8.06 13.34
CA LYS A 28 7.32 -9.16 13.97
C LYS A 28 7.82 -9.50 15.37
N LYS A 29 9.08 -9.19 15.68
CA LYS A 29 9.66 -9.30 17.04
C LYS A 29 9.33 -8.10 17.92
N GLY A 30 8.49 -7.16 17.47
CA GLY A 30 8.07 -6.00 18.24
C GLY A 30 9.00 -4.78 18.16
N LYS A 31 10.02 -4.80 17.28
CA LYS A 31 10.88 -3.62 17.09
C LYS A 31 10.08 -2.50 16.41
N LYS A 32 9.68 -1.48 17.17
CA LYS A 32 8.86 -0.34 16.71
C LYS A 32 9.46 0.37 15.50
N SER A 33 10.74 0.73 15.56
CA SER A 33 11.42 1.42 14.46
C SER A 33 11.42 0.60 13.16
N ALA A 34 11.50 -0.73 13.24
CA ALA A 34 11.44 -1.58 12.06
C ALA A 34 10.03 -1.66 11.46
N ARG A 35 8.98 -1.53 12.28
CA ARG A 35 7.59 -1.40 11.80
C ARG A 35 7.43 -0.08 11.05
N GLU A 36 7.85 1.03 11.65
CA GLU A 36 7.80 2.37 11.07
C GLU A 36 8.59 2.44 9.75
N ASP A 37 9.85 2.01 9.75
CA ASP A 37 10.69 1.97 8.55
C ASP A 37 10.03 1.17 7.42
N LEU A 38 9.46 0.00 7.75
CA LEU A 38 8.78 -0.82 6.75
C LEU A 38 7.59 -0.09 6.11
N LEU A 39 6.82 0.68 6.88
CA LEU A 39 5.75 1.52 6.36
C LEU A 39 6.27 2.64 5.47
N TYR A 40 7.34 3.33 5.87
CA TYR A 40 7.97 4.37 5.05
C TYR A 40 8.43 3.82 3.70
N TYR A 41 8.99 2.60 3.66
CA TYR A 41 9.33 1.94 2.40
C TYR A 41 8.12 1.55 1.53
N GLN A 42 6.91 1.49 2.10
CA GLN A 42 5.68 1.29 1.31
C GLN A 42 5.07 2.61 0.83
N MET A 43 5.51 3.77 1.34
CA MET A 43 4.91 5.07 1.07
C MET A 43 4.76 5.35 -0.43
N GLY A 44 5.85 5.19 -1.20
CA GLY A 44 5.81 5.41 -2.64
C GLY A 44 4.86 4.47 -3.37
N PHE A 45 4.75 3.22 -2.91
CA PHE A 45 3.80 2.26 -3.47
C PHE A 45 2.34 2.67 -3.17
N LEU A 46 2.03 3.05 -1.94
CA LEU A 46 0.68 3.47 -1.55
C LEU A 46 0.24 4.74 -2.27
N LEU A 47 1.12 5.75 -2.32
CA LEU A 47 0.86 6.99 -3.07
C LEU A 47 0.57 6.72 -4.55
N PHE A 48 1.38 5.86 -5.18
CA PHE A 48 1.15 5.46 -6.57
C PHE A 48 -0.24 4.82 -6.75
N ARG A 49 -0.61 3.89 -5.87
CA ARG A 49 -1.91 3.20 -5.95
C ARG A 49 -3.08 4.14 -5.78
N ILE A 50 -3.01 5.03 -4.78
CA ILE A 50 -4.06 5.99 -4.47
C ILE A 50 -4.22 6.98 -5.61
N LYS A 51 -3.12 7.60 -6.08
CA LYS A 51 -3.17 8.56 -7.20
C LYS A 51 -3.67 7.94 -8.50
N LYS A 52 -3.42 6.64 -8.73
CA LYS A 52 -3.87 5.96 -9.95
C LYS A 52 -5.31 5.47 -9.88
N MET A 53 -5.83 5.18 -8.69
CA MET A 53 -7.17 4.60 -8.50
C MET A 53 -8.23 5.61 -8.11
N LEU A 54 -7.85 6.73 -7.48
CA LEU A 54 -8.80 7.78 -7.09
C LEU A 54 -8.89 8.83 -8.18
N TYR A 55 -10.12 9.24 -8.47
CA TYR A 55 -10.38 10.40 -9.32
C TYR A 55 -10.09 11.71 -8.55
N PRO A 56 -9.85 12.84 -9.24
CA PRO A 56 -9.25 14.03 -8.63
C PRO A 56 -10.00 14.59 -7.42
N SER A 57 -11.33 14.62 -7.43
CA SER A 57 -12.11 15.14 -6.31
C SER A 57 -12.02 14.24 -5.08
N VAL A 58 -12.09 12.91 -5.22
CA VAL A 58 -11.91 12.00 -4.08
C VAL A 58 -10.48 12.01 -3.57
N LEU A 59 -9.49 12.10 -4.47
CA LEU A 59 -8.10 12.26 -4.06
C LEU A 59 -7.91 13.54 -3.23
N LYS A 60 -8.53 14.66 -3.65
CA LYS A 60 -8.45 15.96 -2.98
C LYS A 60 -9.14 15.98 -1.62
N TYR A 61 -10.33 15.41 -1.49
CA TYR A 61 -11.09 15.51 -0.23
C TYR A 61 -10.79 14.37 0.74
N TYR A 62 -10.33 13.23 0.22
CA TYR A 62 -10.27 12.01 1.01
C TYR A 62 -9.02 11.16 0.83
N GLY A 63 -8.08 11.60 0.00
CA GLY A 63 -6.90 10.80 -0.30
C GLY A 63 -6.01 10.55 0.93
N GLU A 64 -5.96 11.48 1.88
CA GLU A 64 -5.24 11.31 3.13
C GLU A 64 -5.89 10.25 4.03
N ASP A 65 -7.20 10.29 4.24
CA ASP A 65 -7.90 9.24 5.02
C ASP A 65 -7.68 7.85 4.41
N ILE A 66 -7.78 7.74 3.09
CA ILE A 66 -7.58 6.48 2.38
C ILE A 66 -6.14 5.98 2.54
N ILE A 67 -5.13 6.87 2.56
CA ILE A 67 -3.75 6.45 2.79
C ILE A 67 -3.55 5.92 4.21
N GLN A 68 -4.22 6.49 5.20
CA GLN A 68 -4.16 6.03 6.58
C GLN A 68 -4.84 4.66 6.74
N GLU A 69 -6.01 4.45 6.15
CA GLU A 69 -6.66 3.14 6.12
C GLU A 69 -5.77 2.06 5.44
N CYS A 70 -5.03 2.46 4.41
CA CYS A 70 -4.04 1.60 3.75
C CYS A 70 -2.86 1.27 4.67
N PHE A 71 -2.38 2.23 5.47
CA PHE A 71 -1.33 1.99 6.46
C PHE A 71 -1.79 1.05 7.56
N ASP A 72 -3.02 1.20 8.06
CA ASP A 72 -3.59 0.30 9.06
C ASP A 72 -3.65 -1.15 8.56
N LEU A 73 -4.03 -1.34 7.30
CA LEU A 73 -4.00 -2.66 6.69
C LEU A 73 -2.55 -3.17 6.59
N ALA A 74 -1.62 -2.35 6.12
CA ALA A 74 -0.22 -2.73 5.99
C ALA A 74 0.37 -3.17 7.34
N LEU A 75 0.12 -2.41 8.41
CA LEU A 75 0.50 -2.76 9.78
C LEU A 75 0.00 -4.13 10.20
N LYS A 76 -1.30 -4.40 10.04
CA LYS A 76 -1.90 -5.71 10.34
C LYS A 76 -1.26 -6.84 9.53
N LYS A 77 -0.85 -6.57 8.29
CA LYS A 77 -0.24 -7.55 7.39
C LYS A 77 1.23 -7.85 7.70
N ILE A 78 1.93 -7.02 8.46
CA ILE A 78 3.29 -7.34 8.94
C ILE A 78 3.26 -8.63 9.76
N ASP A 79 2.31 -8.73 10.69
CA ASP A 79 2.22 -9.85 11.63
C ASP A 79 1.82 -11.16 10.92
N THR A 80 1.00 -11.08 9.87
CA THR A 80 0.57 -12.26 9.09
C THR A 80 1.48 -12.61 7.92
N TYR A 81 2.50 -11.79 7.61
CA TYR A 81 3.40 -12.05 6.49
C TYR A 81 4.23 -13.33 6.73
N ASN A 82 4.23 -14.22 5.74
CA ASN A 82 4.97 -15.49 5.80
C ASN A 82 6.40 -15.32 5.26
N LEU A 83 7.38 -15.20 6.17
CA LEU A 83 8.81 -15.13 5.83
C LEU A 83 9.33 -16.41 5.16
N ARG A 84 8.64 -17.55 5.29
CA ARG A 84 9.06 -18.85 4.74
C ARG A 84 8.08 -19.36 3.68
N TYR A 85 7.40 -18.46 2.97
CA TYR A 85 6.50 -18.85 1.89
C TYR A 85 7.21 -19.74 0.87
N ARG A 86 6.59 -20.88 0.56
CA ARG A 86 7.03 -21.83 -0.46
C ARG A 86 6.00 -21.88 -1.58
N ASP A 87 6.46 -22.08 -2.81
CA ASP A 87 5.56 -22.31 -3.93
C ASP A 87 4.94 -23.72 -3.90
N LYS A 88 4.06 -24.03 -4.87
CA LYS A 88 3.40 -25.33 -4.98
C LYS A 88 4.38 -26.51 -5.14
N LYS A 89 5.62 -26.25 -5.57
CA LYS A 89 6.68 -27.25 -5.73
C LYS A 89 7.56 -27.36 -4.46
N GLY A 90 7.23 -26.63 -3.40
CA GLY A 90 7.99 -26.63 -2.15
C GLY A 90 9.22 -25.71 -2.16
N ASN A 91 9.48 -24.95 -3.22
CA ASN A 91 10.65 -24.08 -3.30
C ASN A 91 10.41 -22.79 -2.50
N LEU A 92 11.40 -22.34 -1.74
CA LEU A 92 11.33 -21.07 -1.02
C LEU A 92 11.20 -19.93 -2.04
N LYS A 93 10.08 -19.19 -1.97
CA LYS A 93 9.75 -18.13 -2.93
C LYS A 93 9.42 -16.84 -2.19
N PRO A 94 10.43 -16.10 -1.69
CA PRO A 94 10.17 -14.87 -0.97
C PRO A 94 9.51 -13.84 -1.90
N VAL A 95 8.47 -13.17 -1.41
CA VAL A 95 7.73 -12.14 -2.16
C VAL A 95 7.92 -10.77 -1.51
N TYR A 96 7.97 -9.69 -2.29
CA TYR A 96 8.01 -8.35 -1.70
C TYR A 96 6.76 -8.07 -0.88
N PHE A 97 6.90 -7.26 0.18
CA PHE A 97 5.79 -6.90 1.05
C PHE A 97 4.67 -6.20 0.28
N ARG A 98 5.02 -5.24 -0.60
CA ARG A 98 4.04 -4.60 -1.50
C ARG A 98 3.22 -5.59 -2.32
N SER A 99 3.82 -6.68 -2.79
CA SER A 99 3.15 -7.71 -3.58
C SER A 99 2.17 -8.50 -2.72
N TYR A 100 2.53 -8.76 -1.46
CA TYR A 100 1.67 -9.42 -0.49
C TYR A 100 0.45 -8.57 -0.11
N ILE A 101 0.63 -7.26 0.08
CA ILE A 101 -0.46 -6.37 0.53
C ILE A 101 -1.29 -5.79 -0.62
N TRP A 102 -0.81 -5.82 -1.87
CA TRP A 102 -1.44 -5.17 -3.04
C TRP A 102 -2.95 -5.35 -3.11
N LYS A 103 -3.43 -6.59 -3.06
CA LYS A 103 -4.86 -6.89 -3.24
C LYS A 103 -5.68 -6.34 -2.07
N GLY A 104 -5.14 -6.43 -0.85
CA GLY A 104 -5.78 -5.85 0.31
C GLY A 104 -5.88 -4.32 0.23
N ILE A 105 -4.80 -3.65 -0.18
CA ILE A 105 -4.79 -2.19 -0.39
C ILE A 105 -5.82 -1.78 -1.45
N THR A 106 -5.93 -2.56 -2.53
CA THR A 106 -6.98 -2.36 -3.55
C THR A 106 -8.37 -2.45 -2.94
N GLY A 107 -8.61 -3.46 -2.11
CA GLY A 107 -9.89 -3.66 -1.42
C GLY A 107 -10.23 -2.53 -0.47
N VAL A 108 -9.24 -2.00 0.26
CA VAL A 108 -9.41 -0.80 1.11
C VAL A 108 -9.88 0.37 0.25
N ILE A 109 -9.11 0.76 -0.78
CA ILE A 109 -9.43 1.88 -1.66
C ILE A 109 -10.86 1.78 -2.23
N VAL A 110 -11.22 0.62 -2.79
CA VAL A 110 -12.56 0.40 -3.36
C VAL A 110 -13.65 0.49 -2.28
N SER A 111 -13.39 -0.03 -1.08
CA SER A 111 -14.34 0.04 0.02
C SER A 111 -14.53 1.48 0.51
N SER A 112 -13.45 2.26 0.62
CA SER A 112 -13.51 3.67 1.03
C SER A 112 -14.26 4.53 0.00
N ILE A 113 -14.10 4.23 -1.30
CA ILE A 113 -14.91 4.82 -2.38
C ILE A 113 -16.38 4.48 -2.16
N LYS A 114 -16.73 3.18 -2.07
CA LYS A 114 -18.13 2.73 -1.96
C LYS A 114 -18.87 3.28 -0.73
N LYS A 115 -18.16 3.47 0.40
CA LYS A 115 -18.75 4.03 1.63
C LYS A 115 -19.22 5.48 1.44
N ARG A 116 -18.63 6.21 0.49
CA ARG A 116 -18.94 7.61 0.24
C ARG A 116 -20.04 7.65 -0.82
N LYS A 117 -21.28 7.86 -0.37
CA LYS A 117 -22.50 7.83 -1.19
C LYS A 117 -22.57 8.90 -2.29
N GLU A 118 -21.63 9.84 -2.32
CA GLU A 118 -21.56 10.94 -3.30
C GLU A 118 -20.84 10.57 -4.60
N ILE A 119 -20.30 9.35 -4.70
CA ILE A 119 -19.55 8.89 -5.87
C ILE A 119 -20.54 8.32 -6.89
N ARG A 120 -20.90 9.11 -7.91
CA ARG A 120 -21.64 8.56 -9.05
C ARG A 120 -20.72 7.60 -9.81
N PHE A 121 -21.12 6.33 -9.92
CA PHE A 121 -20.38 5.31 -10.68
C PHE A 121 -20.10 5.72 -12.14
N SER A 122 -20.85 6.66 -12.71
CA SER A 122 -20.57 7.26 -14.02
C SER A 122 -19.19 7.89 -14.11
N GLU A 123 -18.67 8.47 -13.03
CA GLU A 123 -17.36 9.14 -13.00
C GLU A 123 -16.17 8.16 -12.92
N MET A 124 -16.42 6.86 -12.73
CA MET A 124 -15.37 5.83 -12.69
C MET A 124 -14.89 5.38 -14.08
N PHE A 125 -15.71 5.53 -15.12
CA PHE A 125 -15.43 4.97 -16.45
C PHE A 125 -14.83 5.99 -17.44
N ASP A 126 -15.03 7.30 -17.23
CA ASP A 126 -14.53 8.35 -18.12
C ASP A 126 -12.99 8.46 -18.18
N ASN A 127 -12.27 7.89 -17.20
CA ASN A 127 -10.81 7.90 -17.17
C ASN A 127 -10.16 6.70 -17.87
N TYR A 128 -10.93 5.69 -18.28
CA TYR A 128 -10.39 4.56 -19.05
C TYR A 128 -10.34 4.85 -20.56
N GLU A 129 -11.26 5.68 -21.07
CA GLU A 129 -11.31 6.01 -22.50
C GLU A 129 -10.33 7.13 -22.90
N ASN A 130 -9.90 7.97 -21.96
CA ASN A 130 -8.98 9.09 -22.23
C ASN A 130 -7.47 8.71 -22.16
N THR A 131 -7.14 7.41 -22.22
CA THR A 131 -5.72 6.95 -22.20
C THR A 131 -5.36 5.98 -23.33
N ILE A 132 -6.12 5.98 -24.44
CA ILE A 132 -5.75 5.29 -25.69
C ILE A 132 -5.36 6.34 -26.73
#